data_AF-A0A378PJK6-F1
#
_entry.id   AF-A0A378PJK6-F1
#
_cell.length_a   1.000
_cell.length_b   1.000
_cell.length_c   1.000
_cell.angle_alpha   90.00
_cell.angle_beta   90.00
_cell.angle_gamma   90.00
#
_symmetry.space_group_name_H-M   'P 1'
#
loop_
_entity.id
_entity.type
_entity.pdbx_description
1 polymer ?
#
loop_
_entity_poly.entity_id
_entity_poly.type
_entity_poly.pdbx_seq_one_letter_code
_entity_poly.pdbx_strand_id
1 'polypeptide(L)' 'MKYNVLVQHFGDRQYYSGESREVTNEHDAKILIDMGLIEPIDGEKAKDAPKNKAKPKPQNKAEGDLDNKDG' A
#
# COMPACT_ATOMS: atom_id res chain seq x y z
N MET A 1 4.84 15.09 0.36
CA MET A 1 5.85 14.35 1.14
C MET A 1 5.70 12.85 0.89
N LYS A 2 6.78 12.07 1.01
CA LYS A 2 6.73 10.61 0.82
C LYS A 2 6.62 9.89 2.15
N TYR A 3 5.78 8.87 2.18
CA TYR A 3 5.45 8.07 3.36
C TYR A 3 5.57 6.58 3.02
N ASN A 4 6.04 5.77 3.97
CA ASN A 4 6.04 4.32 3.84
C ASN A 4 4.65 3.77 4.20
N VAL A 5 4.13 2.85 3.40
CA VAL A 5 2.83 2.23 3.66
C VAL A 5 3.01 1.05 4.60
N LEU A 6 2.37 1.11 5.76
CA LEU A 6 2.40 0.06 6.78
C LEU A 6 1.37 -1.03 6.46
N VAL A 7 0.16 -0.62 6.11
CA VAL A 7 -0.99 -1.51 5.94
C VAL A 7 -1.46 -1.50 4.48
N GLN A 8 -1.64 -2.69 3.92
CA GLN A 8 -2.20 -2.84 2.59
C GLN A 8 -3.70 -2.50 2.61
N HIS A 9 -4.13 -1.62 1.70
CA HIS A 9 -5.52 -1.21 1.58
C HIS A 9 -5.93 -1.27 0.10
N PHE A 10 -7.04 -1.96 -0.16
CA PHE A 10 -7.66 -2.09 -1.47
C PHE A 10 -9.00 -1.33 -1.41
N GLY A 11 -9.13 -0.28 -2.20
CA GLY A 11 -10.29 0.60 -2.24
C GLY A 11 -10.13 1.58 -3.39
N ASP A 12 -10.68 2.79 -3.25
CA ASP A 12 -10.55 3.85 -4.26
C ASP A 12 -9.08 4.23 -4.54
N ARG A 13 -8.23 4.06 -3.52
CA ARG A 13 -6.78 4.18 -3.64
C ARG A 13 -6.12 2.90 -3.18
N GLN A 14 -5.24 2.40 -4.04
CA GLN A 14 -4.51 1.19 -3.79
C GLN A 14 -3.24 1.49 -2.98
N TYR A 15 -3.11 0.85 -1.82
CA TYR A 15 -1.93 0.94 -0.96
C TYR A 15 -1.30 -0.44 -0.82
N TYR A 16 0.00 -0.54 -1.08
CA TYR A 16 0.77 -1.76 -0.93
C TYR A 16 1.72 -1.63 0.25
N SER A 17 1.58 -2.50 1.24
CA SER A 17 2.46 -2.54 2.41
C SER A 17 3.92 -2.70 1.98
N GLY A 18 4.81 -1.87 2.53
CA GLY A 18 6.22 -1.79 2.19
C GLY A 18 6.57 -0.92 0.97
N GLU A 19 5.57 -0.34 0.29
CA GLU A 19 5.83 0.67 -0.74
C GLU A 19 5.81 2.09 -0.19
N SER A 20 6.50 2.99 -0.88
CA SER A 20 6.43 4.42 -0.59
C SER A 20 5.32 5.08 -1.40
N ARG A 21 4.55 5.94 -0.75
CA ARG A 21 3.47 6.74 -1.35
C ARG A 21 3.75 8.21 -1.17
N GLU A 22 3.53 8.98 -2.22
CA GLU A 22 3.51 10.43 -2.11
C GLU A 22 2.11 10.90 -1.67
N VAL A 23 2.08 11.66 -0.58
CA VAL A 23 0.88 12.36 -0.11
C VAL A 23 1.17 13.85 -0.16
N THR A 24 0.38 14.57 -0.95
CA THR A 24 0.55 16.01 -1.19
C THR A 24 -0.15 16.86 -0.13
N ASN A 25 -1.21 16.33 0.49
CA ASN A 25 -1.99 17.01 1.52
C ASN A 25 -1.55 16.57 2.92
N GLU A 26 -1.11 17.53 3.74
CA GLU A 26 -0.65 17.28 5.12
C GLU A 26 -1.78 16.79 6.04
N HIS A 27 -3.02 17.25 5.82
CA HIS A 27 -4.17 16.83 6.62
C HIS A 27 -4.48 15.35 6.40
N ASP A 28 -4.50 14.92 5.13
CA ASP A 28 -4.68 13.51 4.77
C ASP A 28 -3.54 12.67 5.34
N ALA A 29 -2.29 13.14 5.23
CA ALA A 29 -1.15 12.43 5.80
C ALA A 29 -1.30 12.21 7.31
N LYS A 30 -1.74 13.23 8.06
CA LYS A 30 -1.97 13.12 9.50
C LYS A 30 -3.03 12.08 9.84
N ILE A 31 -4.15 12.05 9.12
CA ILE A 31 -5.21 11.05 9.32
C ILE A 31 -4.67 9.65 9.04
N LEU A 32 -3.95 9.47 7.93
CA LEU A 32 -3.41 8.17 7.55
C LEU A 32 -2.33 7.67 8.53
N ILE A 33 -1.56 8.58 9.14
CA ILE A 33 -0.61 8.26 10.23
C ILE A 33 -1.36 7.89 11.51
N ASP A 34 -2.39 8.67 11.90
CA ASP A 34 -3.21 8.40 13.09
C ASP A 34 -3.94 7.04 12.99
N MET A 35 -4.38 6.68 11.79
CA MET A 35 -4.94 5.38 11.46
C MET A 35 -3.89 4.25 11.39
N GLY A 36 -2.60 4.55 11.44
CA GLY A 36 -1.51 3.58 11.30
C GLY A 36 -1.38 2.98 9.89
N LEU A 37 -1.90 3.66 8.85
CA LEU A 37 -1.80 3.21 7.46
C LEU A 37 -0.43 3.52 6.85
N ILE A 38 0.14 4.69 7.18
CA ILE A 38 1.42 5.16 6.65
C ILE A 38 2.32 5.75 7.75
N GLU A 39 3.61 5.83 7.50
CA GLU A 39 4.61 6.51 8.35
C GLU A 39 5.54 7.41 7.51
N PRO A 40 6.11 8.50 8.05
CA PRO A 40 7.13 9.27 7.34
C PRO A 40 8.39 8.44 7.06
N ILE A 41 8.99 8.60 5.86
CA ILE A 41 10.19 7.84 5.44
C ILE A 41 11.45 8.30 6.17
N ASP A 42 11.56 9.59 6.47
CA ASP A 42 12.63 10.14 7.30
C ASP A 42 12.29 9.85 8.76
N GLY A 43 13.20 9.15 9.45
CA GLY A 43 13.04 8.57 10.79
C GLY A 43 12.79 9.54 11.96
N GLU A 44 12.20 10.70 11.72
CA GLU A 44 11.62 11.54 12.74
C GLU A 44 10.28 10.98 13.23
N LYS A 45 10.40 10.02 14.16
CA LYS A 45 9.36 9.54 15.09
C LYS A 45 8.19 8.76 14.47
N ALA A 46 8.32 7.44 14.48
CA ALA A 46 7.37 6.56 15.16
C ALA A 46 8.05 5.21 15.42
N LYS A 47 8.61 5.06 16.63
CA LYS A 47 9.08 3.77 17.13
C LYS A 47 7.81 2.98 17.46
N ASP A 48 7.43 2.08 16.56
CA ASP A 48 6.62 0.86 16.74
C ASP A 48 5.95 0.55 15.40
N ALA A 49 6.74 -0.01 14.47
CA ALA A 49 6.19 -0.54 13.23
C ALA A 49 5.23 -1.70 13.57
N PRO A 50 3.94 -1.63 13.21
CA PRO A 50 3.05 -2.76 13.38
C PRO A 50 3.61 -3.90 12.53
N LYS A 51 3.84 -5.04 13.19
CA LYS A 51 4.29 -6.31 12.59
C LYS A 51 3.17 -6.82 11.69
N ASN A 52 2.99 -6.18 10.52
CA ASN A 52 1.91 -6.50 9.60
C ASN A 52 2.17 -7.92 9.10
N LYS A 53 1.37 -8.87 9.59
CA LYS A 53 1.34 -10.25 9.11
C LYS A 53 0.79 -10.22 7.70
N ALA A 54 1.63 -9.89 6.72
CA ALA A 54 1.31 -10.08 5.32
C ALA A 54 1.02 -11.58 5.14
N LYS A 55 -0.26 -11.93 4.97
CA LYS A 55 -0.61 -13.22 4.38
C LYS A 55 -0.03 -13.22 2.96
N PRO A 56 0.53 -14.35 2.48
CA PRO A 56 1.11 -14.41 1.14
C PRO A 56 0.07 -13.97 0.11
N LYS A 57 0.50 -13.08 -0.82
CA LYS A 57 -0.31 -12.66 -1.97
C LYS A 57 -0.83 -13.91 -2.70
N PRO A 58 -2.12 -14.00 -3.07
CA PRO A 58 -2.55 -15.02 -4.02
C PRO A 58 -1.81 -14.77 -5.33
N GLN A 59 -0.92 -15.68 -5.71
CA GLN A 59 -0.38 -15.77 -7.07
C GLN A 59 -1.52 -16.22 -7.98
N ASN A 60 -2.41 -15.32 -8.40
CA ASN A 60 -3.22 -15.62 -9.57
C ASN A 60 -2.43 -15.19 -10.81
N LYS A 61 -1.68 -16.15 -11.31
CA LYS A 61 -1.01 -16.13 -12.61
C LYS A 61 -2.12 -16.16 -13.66
N ALA A 62 -2.56 -15.00 -14.12
CA ALA A 62 -3.34 -14.90 -15.35
C ALA A 62 -2.35 -14.83 -16.52
N GLU A 63 -1.80 -15.99 -16.86
CA GLU A 63 -1.21 -16.26 -18.17
C GLU A 63 -2.16 -17.23 -18.88
N GLY A 64 -2.47 -16.95 -20.14
CA GLY A 64 -3.52 -17.62 -20.94
C GLY A 64 -4.27 -16.56 -21.75
N ASP A 65 -3.57 -15.82 -22.60
CA ASP A 65 -3.36 -16.13 -24.03
C ASP A 65 -4.56 -15.72 -24.89
N LEU A 66 -4.23 -14.86 -25.86
CA LEU A 66 -5.05 -14.49 -27.00
C LEU A 66 -5.36 -15.76 -27.80
N ASP A 67 -6.63 -16.03 -28.12
CA ASP A 67 -6.94 -16.66 -29.41
C ASP A 67 -8.28 -16.15 -29.94
N ASN A 68 -8.23 -15.75 -31.21
CA ASN A 68 -9.30 -15.22 -32.02
C ASN A 68 -9.65 -16.30 -33.06
N LYS A 69 -10.85 -16.89 -33.01
CA LYS A 69 -11.54 -17.44 -34.20
C LYS A 69 -13.00 -17.88 -33.95
N ASP A 70 -13.85 -17.47 -34.90
CA ASP A 70 -15.11 -18.02 -35.43
C ASP A 70 -16.05 -18.88 -34.58
N GLY A 71 -17.32 -18.45 -34.57
CA GLY A 71 -18.53 -19.26 -34.38
C GLY A 71 -19.71 -18.57 -35.05
#